data_AF-A0A928H2I3-F1
#
_entry.id   AF-A0A928H2I3-F1
#
_cell.length_a   1.000
_cell.length_b   1.000
_cell.length_c   1.000
_cell.angle_alpha   90.00
_cell.angle_beta   90.00
_cell.angle_gamma   90.00
#
_symmetry.space_group_name_H-M   'P 1'
#
loop_
_entity.id
_entity.type
_entity.pdbx_description
1 polymer ?
#
loop_
_entity_poly.entity_id
_entity_poly.type
_entity_poly.pdbx_seq_one_letter_code
_entity_poly.pdbx_strand_id
1 'polypeptide(L)'
;MKKFILSAVCFAAVSLMGFDLSSGNFKVSEEGKSKIVAGEKFFSSALRLDAAGSDKDLTAVYTHKLPFIAGREYELSAEIKGQGTAFLEIAVIGLSGKVYSRRVATKQASAKYTDIEGKWDLRKYDLPELPASVQITIGVTKGSTVTFYDIELEMEK
;
A
#
# COMPACT_ATOMS: atom_id res chain seq x y z
N MET A 1 38.34 -21.28 -14.73
CA MET A 1 37.75 -20.06 -15.31
C MET A 1 36.28 -20.03 -14.95
N LYS A 2 35.87 -19.19 -13.98
CA LYS A 2 34.48 -19.11 -13.49
C LYS A 2 33.73 -18.05 -14.32
N LYS A 3 32.66 -18.47 -15.00
CA LYS A 3 31.78 -17.59 -15.79
C LYS A 3 30.82 -16.88 -14.82
N PHE A 4 30.92 -15.56 -14.72
CA PHE A 4 29.90 -14.74 -14.07
C PHE A 4 28.74 -14.56 -15.05
N ILE A 5 27.59 -15.12 -14.72
CA ILE A 5 26.34 -14.85 -15.44
C ILE A 5 25.85 -13.49 -14.93
N LEU A 6 26.10 -12.47 -15.74
CA LEU A 6 25.57 -11.12 -15.60
C LEU A 6 24.05 -11.21 -15.78
N SER A 7 23.30 -11.20 -14.67
CA SER A 7 21.85 -11.09 -14.72
C SER A 7 21.51 -9.66 -15.09
N ALA A 8 21.26 -9.44 -16.38
CA ALA A 8 20.73 -8.18 -16.89
C ALA A 8 19.30 -8.03 -16.35
N VAL A 9 19.14 -7.17 -15.34
CA VAL A 9 17.82 -6.68 -14.93
C VAL A 9 17.35 -5.77 -16.06
N CYS A 10 16.48 -6.29 -16.91
CA CYS A 10 15.73 -5.49 -17.88
C CYS A 10 14.82 -4.54 -17.08
N PHE A 11 15.29 -3.33 -16.82
CA PHE A 11 14.43 -2.22 -16.45
C PHE A 11 13.57 -1.88 -17.67
N ALA A 12 12.40 -2.49 -17.77
CA ALA A 12 11.34 -1.97 -18.60
C ALA A 12 11.01 -0.57 -18.06
N ALA A 13 11.13 0.45 -18.91
CA ALA A 13 10.80 1.82 -18.57
C ALA A 13 9.29 1.95 -18.33
N VAL A 14 8.85 1.62 -17.12
CA VAL A 14 7.54 1.94 -16.58
C VAL A 14 7.49 3.46 -16.45
N SER A 15 6.51 4.10 -17.09
CA SER A 15 6.24 5.51 -16.85
C SER A 15 5.60 5.63 -15.47
N LEU A 16 6.43 5.59 -14.43
CA LEU A 16 6.08 5.89 -13.05
C LEU A 16 5.56 7.34 -13.02
N MET A 17 4.24 7.52 -12.93
CA MET A 17 3.77 8.69 -12.20
C MET A 17 4.23 8.45 -10.76
N GLY A 18 5.34 9.08 -10.35
CA GLY A 18 5.89 8.90 -9.02
C GLY A 18 4.91 9.43 -7.99
N PHE A 19 4.15 8.54 -7.37
CA PHE A 19 3.25 8.89 -6.27
C PHE A 19 4.07 9.03 -5.00
N ASP A 20 3.97 10.18 -4.34
CA ASP A 20 4.60 10.39 -3.04
C ASP A 20 3.76 9.69 -1.96
N LEU A 21 4.02 8.39 -1.78
CA LEU A 21 3.46 7.56 -0.71
C LEU A 21 4.31 7.60 0.56
N SER A 22 5.06 8.69 0.78
CA SER A 22 5.75 8.88 2.05
C SER A 22 4.78 8.89 3.24
N SER A 23 5.27 8.38 4.37
CA SER A 23 4.53 8.24 5.62
C SER A 23 3.81 9.53 6.06
N GLY A 24 4.36 10.70 5.76
CA GLY A 24 3.78 12.02 6.09
C GLY A 24 2.46 12.33 5.39
N ASN A 25 2.12 11.62 4.32
CA ASN A 25 0.88 11.85 3.56
C ASN A 25 -0.29 10.95 3.99
N PHE A 26 -0.05 9.98 4.89
CA PHE A 26 -1.11 9.14 5.45
C PHE A 26 -1.82 9.86 6.60
N LYS A 27 -3.16 9.82 6.59
CA LYS A 27 -4.00 10.27 7.70
C LYS A 27 -4.44 9.07 8.53
N VAL A 28 -4.26 9.18 9.84
CA VAL A 28 -4.63 8.13 10.79
C VAL A 28 -6.13 8.17 11.04
N SER A 29 -6.76 7.02 11.17
CA SER A 29 -8.19 6.92 11.48
C SER A 29 -8.52 6.99 12.98
N GLU A 30 -7.58 7.32 13.87
CA GLU A 30 -7.66 6.84 15.26
C GLU A 30 -8.54 7.63 16.24
N GLU A 31 -9.27 6.81 17.02
CA GLU A 31 -9.49 6.92 18.47
C GLU A 31 -8.88 5.65 19.11
N GLY A 32 -8.15 5.75 20.25
CA GLY A 32 -7.64 4.58 20.99
C GLY A 32 -6.24 4.71 21.61
N LYS A 33 -5.63 3.57 21.98
CA LYS A 33 -4.25 3.41 22.49
C LYS A 33 -3.24 3.00 21.40
N SER A 34 -3.74 2.49 20.29
CA SER A 34 -2.97 2.24 19.07
C SER A 34 -2.25 3.53 18.61
N LYS A 35 -1.13 3.39 17.88
CA LYS A 35 -0.29 4.53 17.47
C LYS A 35 0.36 4.32 16.11
N ILE A 36 0.55 5.42 15.40
CA ILE A 36 1.53 5.52 14.32
C ILE A 36 2.83 6.10 14.85
N VAL A 37 3.94 5.42 14.55
CA VAL A 37 5.29 5.90 14.83
C VAL A 37 5.96 6.14 13.48
N ALA A 38 6.44 7.37 13.24
CA ALA A 38 7.31 7.63 12.09
C ALA A 38 8.50 6.66 12.16
N GLY A 39 8.78 5.95 11.06
CA GLY A 39 9.82 4.94 11.03
C GLY A 39 11.22 5.48 11.30
N GLU A 40 12.20 4.58 11.41
CA GLU A 40 13.57 4.92 11.77
C GLU A 40 14.16 6.02 10.85
N LYS A 41 14.91 6.96 11.44
CA LYS A 41 15.45 8.17 10.77
C LYS A 41 16.22 7.94 9.45
N PHE A 42 16.62 6.69 9.16
CA PHE A 42 17.31 6.31 7.93
C PHE A 42 16.38 6.13 6.71
N PHE A 43 15.09 5.88 6.93
CA PHE A 43 14.09 5.74 5.88
C PHE A 43 12.99 6.77 6.09
N SER A 44 13.06 7.91 5.41
CA SER A 44 12.08 9.01 5.54
C SER A 44 10.65 8.62 5.15
N SER A 45 10.47 7.45 4.52
CA SER A 45 9.18 6.90 4.06
C SER A 45 8.58 5.83 4.99
N ALA A 46 9.31 5.34 6.00
CA ALA A 46 8.84 4.21 6.79
C ALA A 46 7.67 4.60 7.72
N LEU A 47 6.63 3.76 7.78
CA LEU A 47 5.44 3.94 8.61
C LEU A 47 5.28 2.75 9.56
N ARG A 48 5.42 2.97 10.87
CA ARG A 48 5.17 1.93 11.86
C ARG A 48 3.78 2.08 12.45
N LEU A 49 3.01 0.99 12.41
CA LEU A 49 1.70 0.87 13.03
C LEU A 49 1.81 -0.05 14.24
N ASP A 50 1.36 0.43 15.40
CA ASP A 50 1.35 -0.32 16.66
C ASP A 50 -0.10 -0.42 17.15
N ALA A 51 -0.75 -1.54 16.85
CA ALA A 51 -2.14 -1.76 17.25
C ALA A 51 -2.21 -2.43 18.62
N ALA A 52 -2.79 -1.74 19.59
CA ALA A 52 -3.04 -2.31 20.90
C ALA A 52 -4.00 -3.51 20.80
N GLY A 53 -3.75 -4.56 21.58
CA GLY A 53 -4.62 -5.76 21.57
C GLY A 53 -6.05 -5.53 22.07
N SER A 54 -6.28 -4.44 22.82
CA SER A 54 -7.60 -4.03 23.31
C SER A 54 -8.43 -3.27 22.27
N ASP A 55 -7.81 -2.83 21.18
CA ASP A 55 -8.39 -1.89 20.23
C ASP A 55 -8.88 -2.63 18.97
N LYS A 56 -9.48 -1.87 18.05
CA LYS A 56 -9.77 -2.36 16.69
C LYS A 56 -8.48 -2.41 15.87
N ASP A 57 -8.58 -2.95 14.66
CA ASP A 57 -7.51 -2.86 13.68
C ASP A 57 -7.12 -1.39 13.46
N LEU A 58 -5.82 -1.14 13.35
CA LEU A 58 -5.28 0.18 13.12
C LEU A 58 -5.10 0.38 11.62
N THR A 59 -5.72 1.45 11.09
CA THR A 59 -5.55 1.86 9.69
C THR A 59 -4.93 3.24 9.56
N ALA A 60 -4.04 3.35 8.58
CA ALA A 60 -3.55 4.60 8.04
C ALA A 60 -4.09 4.75 6.60
N VAL A 61 -4.80 5.83 6.34
CA VAL A 61 -5.46 6.08 5.06
C VAL A 61 -4.65 7.13 4.30
N TYR A 62 -4.15 6.76 3.13
CA TYR A 62 -3.64 7.73 2.18
C TYR A 62 -4.79 8.18 1.29
N THR A 63 -5.35 9.34 1.62
CA THR A 63 -6.37 10.00 0.81
C THR A 63 -5.73 11.09 -0.04
N HIS A 64 -4.80 10.73 -0.92
CA HIS A 64 -4.58 11.56 -2.10
C HIS A 64 -5.48 11.01 -3.20
N LYS A 65 -6.36 11.86 -3.72
CA LYS A 65 -7.24 11.49 -4.84
C LYS A 65 -6.36 11.34 -6.08
N LEU A 66 -5.83 10.15 -6.31
CA LEU A 66 -5.03 9.89 -7.50
C LEU A 66 -5.96 9.88 -8.70
N PRO A 67 -5.68 10.63 -9.79
CA PRO A 67 -6.51 10.59 -10.97
C PRO A 67 -6.55 9.15 -11.49
N PHE A 68 -7.77 8.65 -11.69
CA PHE A 68 -7.95 7.30 -12.20
C PHE A 68 -7.64 7.23 -13.70
N ILE A 69 -6.97 6.15 -14.11
CA ILE A 69 -6.70 5.84 -15.52
C ILE A 69 -7.34 4.49 -15.84
N ALA A 70 -8.40 4.52 -16.64
CA ALA A 70 -9.11 3.32 -17.07
C ALA A 70 -8.22 2.38 -17.91
N GLY A 71 -8.49 1.08 -17.86
CA GLY A 71 -7.84 0.10 -18.72
C GLY A 71 -6.40 -0.27 -18.34
N ARG A 72 -5.97 0.07 -17.12
CA ARG A 72 -4.64 -0.27 -16.58
C ARG A 72 -4.72 -1.37 -15.54
N GLU A 73 -3.58 -1.96 -15.22
CA GLU A 73 -3.41 -2.76 -14.01
C GLU A 73 -2.68 -1.92 -12.97
N TYR A 74 -3.14 -1.99 -11.73
CA TYR A 74 -2.55 -1.29 -10.59
C TYR A 74 -1.98 -2.30 -9.62
N GLU A 75 -0.77 -2.07 -9.15
CA GLU A 75 -0.11 -2.90 -8.15
C GLU A 75 0.29 -2.04 -6.97
N LEU A 76 -0.20 -2.41 -5.79
CA LEU A 76 0.18 -1.78 -4.53
C LEU A 76 1.06 -2.76 -3.76
N SER A 77 2.28 -2.34 -3.45
CA SER A 77 3.27 -3.15 -2.75
C SER A 77 3.89 -2.39 -1.57
N ALA A 78 4.44 -3.15 -0.63
CA ALA A 78 5.28 -2.64 0.44
C ALA A 78 6.19 -3.75 0.97
N GLU A 79 7.35 -3.37 1.49
CA GLU A 79 8.18 -4.24 2.32
C GLU A 79 7.75 -4.08 3.79
N ILE A 80 7.56 -5.19 4.51
CA ILE A 80 7.09 -5.17 5.89
C ILE A 80 8.01 -5.94 6.83
N LYS A 81 8.08 -5.47 8.09
CA LYS A 81 8.79 -6.13 9.19
C LYS A 81 8.06 -5.90 10.51
N GLY A 82 8.01 -6.92 11.36
CA GLY A 82 7.40 -6.80 12.68
C GLY A 82 6.74 -8.10 13.16
N GLN A 83 5.66 -7.97 13.91
CA GLN A 83 4.89 -9.09 14.44
C GLN A 83 3.40 -8.87 14.20
N GLY A 84 2.70 -9.94 13.81
CA GLY A 84 1.26 -9.92 13.57
C GLY A 84 0.92 -9.84 12.08
N THR A 85 -0.27 -9.35 11.78
CA THR A 85 -0.81 -9.33 10.41
C THR A 85 -0.93 -7.90 9.89
N ALA A 86 -0.36 -7.68 8.71
CA ALA A 86 -0.47 -6.44 7.95
C ALA A 86 -1.39 -6.61 6.75
N PHE A 87 -1.96 -5.51 6.28
CA PHE A 87 -2.74 -5.47 5.06
C PHE A 87 -2.54 -4.18 4.26
N LEU A 88 -2.69 -4.33 2.95
CA LEU A 88 -2.76 -3.23 1.97
C LEU A 88 -4.12 -3.28 1.31
N GLU A 89 -4.79 -2.15 1.20
CA GLU A 89 -6.07 -1.98 0.53
C GLU A 89 -5.96 -0.90 -0.54
N ILE A 90 -6.53 -1.20 -1.71
CA ILE A 90 -6.74 -0.26 -2.80
C ILE A 90 -8.23 -0.23 -3.15
N ALA A 91 -8.80 0.97 -3.25
CA ALA A 91 -10.21 1.19 -3.57
C ALA A 91 -10.38 2.23 -4.68
N VAL A 92 -11.33 2.01 -5.59
CA VAL A 92 -11.71 2.96 -6.65
C VAL A 92 -13.00 3.63 -6.25
N ILE A 93 -12.95 4.96 -6.26
CA ILE A 93 -14.00 5.84 -5.80
C ILE A 93 -14.55 6.63 -6.99
N GLY A 94 -15.87 6.58 -7.15
CA GLY A 94 -16.62 7.35 -8.14
C GLY A 94 -16.64 8.85 -7.87
N LEU A 95 -17.09 9.63 -8.87
CA LEU A 95 -17.35 11.07 -8.71
C LEU A 95 -18.40 11.35 -7.61
N SER A 96 -19.35 10.43 -7.43
CA SER A 96 -20.34 10.44 -6.35
C SER A 96 -19.77 10.09 -4.95
N GLY A 97 -18.49 9.71 -4.86
CA GLY A 97 -17.87 9.21 -3.62
C GLY A 97 -18.16 7.74 -3.32
N LYS A 98 -18.93 7.05 -4.18
CA LYS A 98 -19.22 5.62 -4.04
C LYS A 98 -17.98 4.76 -4.32
N VAL A 99 -17.72 3.75 -3.49
CA VAL A 99 -16.70 2.73 -3.76
C VAL A 99 -17.22 1.76 -4.82
N TYR A 100 -16.55 1.66 -5.96
CA TYR A 100 -16.90 0.73 -7.05
C TYR A 100 -16.28 -0.65 -6.85
N SER A 101 -15.03 -0.67 -6.41
CA SER A 101 -14.31 -1.91 -6.15
C SER A 101 -13.21 -1.66 -5.15
N ARG A 102 -12.87 -2.74 -4.44
CA ARG A 102 -11.87 -2.79 -3.37
C ARG A 102 -11.10 -4.10 -3.50
N ARG A 103 -9.78 -4.04 -3.30
CA ARG A 103 -8.91 -5.21 -3.16
C ARG A 103 -8.08 -5.06 -1.89
N VAL A 104 -7.89 -6.18 -1.19
CA VAL A 104 -7.12 -6.25 0.05
C VAL A 104 -6.12 -7.38 -0.09
N ALA A 105 -4.85 -7.07 0.14
CA ALA A 105 -3.77 -8.03 0.34
C ALA A 105 -3.48 -8.13 1.83
N THR A 106 -3.19 -9.33 2.32
CA THR A 106 -2.84 -9.56 3.73
C THR A 106 -1.58 -10.41 3.82
N LYS A 107 -0.74 -10.13 4.81
CA LYS A 107 0.51 -10.86 5.02
C LYS A 107 0.85 -10.93 6.51
N GLN A 108 1.34 -12.09 6.94
CA GLN A 108 1.92 -12.23 8.27
C GLN A 108 3.31 -11.61 8.28
N ALA A 109 3.51 -10.59 9.11
CA ALA A 109 4.80 -9.97 9.35
C ALA A 109 5.68 -10.88 10.21
N SER A 110 6.99 -10.78 10.01
CA SER A 110 7.99 -11.47 10.82
C SER A 110 9.12 -10.52 11.21
N ALA A 111 10.02 -10.97 12.08
CA ALA A 111 11.22 -10.21 12.41
C ALA A 111 12.15 -9.97 11.20
N LYS A 112 11.97 -10.73 10.11
CA LYS A 112 12.64 -10.52 8.83
C LYS A 112 11.72 -9.74 7.89
N TYR A 113 12.35 -8.99 6.99
CA TYR A 113 11.66 -8.32 5.89
C TYR A 113 10.95 -9.33 4.99
N THR A 114 9.72 -8.98 4.60
CA THR A 114 8.93 -9.74 3.63
C THR A 114 8.08 -8.78 2.83
N ASP A 115 7.81 -9.16 1.58
CA ASP A 115 6.95 -8.37 0.70
C ASP A 115 5.48 -8.71 0.90
N ILE A 116 4.65 -7.69 0.78
CA ILE A 116 3.20 -7.77 0.62
C ILE A 116 2.82 -7.03 -0.66
N GLU A 117 2.06 -7.70 -1.51
CA GLU A 117 1.65 -7.19 -2.82
C GLU A 117 0.15 -7.41 -3.04
N GLY A 118 -0.50 -6.44 -3.65
CA GLY A 118 -1.90 -6.49 -4.06
C GLY A 118 -2.04 -6.00 -5.49
N LYS A 119 -2.37 -6.90 -6.41
CA LYS A 119 -2.62 -6.57 -7.81
C LYS A 119 -4.10 -6.35 -8.08
N TRP A 120 -4.37 -5.39 -8.95
CA TRP A 120 -5.72 -5.04 -9.35
C TRP A 120 -5.81 -4.75 -10.85
N ASP A 121 -6.37 -5.72 -11.56
CA ASP A 121 -6.71 -5.61 -12.97
C ASP A 121 -8.00 -4.80 -13.17
N LEU A 122 -7.87 -3.56 -13.65
CA LEU A 122 -8.99 -2.66 -13.92
C LEU A 122 -9.44 -2.68 -15.39
N ARG A 123 -8.83 -3.51 -16.25
CA ARG A 123 -9.20 -3.66 -17.67
C ARG A 123 -10.62 -4.22 -17.86
N LYS A 124 -11.15 -4.88 -16.83
CA LYS A 124 -12.39 -5.65 -16.88
C LYS A 124 -13.63 -4.89 -16.39
N TYR A 125 -13.48 -3.67 -15.86
CA TYR A 125 -14.61 -2.93 -15.30
C TYR A 125 -15.18 -1.95 -16.32
N ASP A 126 -16.42 -2.18 -16.71
CA ASP A 126 -17.28 -1.17 -17.33
C ASP A 126 -17.90 -0.33 -16.20
N LEU A 127 -17.25 0.80 -15.88
CA LEU A 127 -17.65 1.62 -14.75
C LEU A 127 -18.77 2.59 -15.20
N PRO A 128 -19.96 2.55 -14.58
CA PRO A 128 -21.12 3.33 -15.03
C PRO A 128 -20.92 4.84 -14.91
N GLU A 129 -19.97 5.27 -14.08
CA GLU A 129 -19.43 6.63 -14.02
C GLU A 129 -17.91 6.50 -14.06
N LEU A 130 -17.22 7.37 -14.82
CA LEU A 130 -15.76 7.43 -14.78
C LEU A 130 -15.34 7.65 -13.32
N PRO A 131 -14.56 6.75 -12.73
CA PRO A 131 -14.17 6.92 -11.34
C PRO A 131 -13.28 8.15 -11.21
N ALA A 132 -13.43 8.80 -10.07
CA ALA A 132 -12.76 10.06 -9.79
C ALA A 132 -11.36 9.85 -9.22
N SER A 133 -11.19 8.79 -8.42
CA SER A 133 -9.93 8.58 -7.72
C SER A 133 -9.67 7.16 -7.23
N VAL A 134 -8.40 6.88 -6.97
CA VAL A 134 -7.95 5.73 -6.16
C VAL A 134 -7.70 6.18 -4.72
N GLN A 135 -8.10 5.37 -3.74
CA GLN A 135 -7.74 5.50 -2.33
C GLN A 135 -6.87 4.30 -1.92
N ILE A 136 -5.79 4.58 -1.20
CA ILE A 136 -4.93 3.56 -0.60
C ILE A 136 -5.15 3.56 0.90
N THR A 137 -5.23 2.38 1.50
CA THR A 137 -5.29 2.20 2.95
C THR A 137 -4.30 1.12 3.33
N ILE A 138 -3.49 1.37 4.34
CA ILE A 138 -2.61 0.37 4.91
C ILE A 138 -2.98 0.18 6.38
N GLY A 139 -2.80 -1.02 6.89
CA GLY A 139 -3.22 -1.29 8.26
C GLY A 139 -2.63 -2.55 8.83
N VAL A 140 -2.84 -2.70 10.13
CA VAL A 140 -2.45 -3.89 10.89
C VAL A 140 -3.62 -4.34 11.74
N THR A 141 -3.73 -5.66 11.92
CA THR A 141 -4.76 -6.22 12.80
C THR A 141 -4.46 -5.88 14.26
N LYS A 142 -5.50 -5.84 15.11
CA LYS A 142 -5.32 -5.61 16.56
C LYS A 142 -4.23 -6.49 17.18
N GLY A 143 -3.44 -5.93 18.09
CA GLY A 143 -2.32 -6.63 18.75
C GLY A 143 -1.09 -6.84 17.86
N SER A 144 -1.05 -6.27 16.66
CA SER A 144 0.09 -6.34 15.75
C SER A 144 0.94 -5.08 15.82
N THR A 145 2.24 -5.24 15.60
CA THR A 145 3.18 -4.13 15.47
C THR A 145 4.00 -4.36 14.21
N VAL A 146 3.76 -3.57 13.16
CA VAL A 146 4.41 -3.73 11.85
C VAL A 146 4.89 -2.39 11.33
N THR A 147 6.10 -2.38 10.77
CA THR A 147 6.63 -1.26 10.00
C THR A 147 6.54 -1.58 8.52
N PHE A 148 5.97 -0.63 7.77
CA PHE A 148 5.92 -0.61 6.32
C PHE A 148 7.05 0.25 5.78
N TYR A 149 7.72 -0.24 4.76
CA TYR A 149 8.80 0.39 4.03
C TYR A 149 8.44 0.37 2.54
N ASP A 150 8.99 1.33 1.79
CA ASP A 150 8.94 1.36 0.33
C ASP A 150 7.53 1.05 -0.22
N ILE A 151 6.54 1.80 0.29
CA ILE A 151 5.15 1.67 -0.15
C ILE A 151 5.07 2.25 -1.55
N GLU A 152 4.71 1.43 -2.52
CA GLU A 152 4.72 1.79 -3.93
C GLU A 152 3.37 1.47 -4.59
N LEU A 153 2.92 2.36 -5.47
CA LEU A 153 1.81 2.11 -6.38
C LEU A 153 2.34 2.16 -7.80
N GLU A 154 2.38 1.00 -8.45
CA GLU A 154 2.73 0.87 -9.85
C GLU A 154 1.46 0.80 -10.72
N MET A 155 1.57 1.35 -11.94
CA MET A 155 0.56 1.25 -12.97
C MET A 155 1.19 0.61 -14.21
N GLU A 156 0.81 -0.62 -14.50
CA GLU A 156 1.25 -1.28 -15.73
C GLU A 156 0.43 -0.81 -16.93
N LYS A 157 1.11 -0.66 -18.07
CA LYS A 157 0.53 -0.20 -19.34
C LYS A 157 -0.35 -1.25 -19.98
#